data_AF-A0A9W5PJH4-F1
#
_entry.id   AF-A0A9W5PJH4-F1
#
_cell.length_a   1.000
_cell.length_b   1.000
_cell.length_c   1.000
_cell.angle_alpha   90.00
_cell.angle_beta   90.00
_cell.angle_gamma   90.00
#
_symmetry.space_group_name_H-M   'P 1'
#
loop_
_entity.id
_entity.type
_entity.pdbx_description
1 polymer ?
#
loop_
_entity_poly.entity_id
_entity_poly.type
_entity_poly.pdbx_seq_one_letter_code
_entity_poly.pdbx_strand_id
1 'polypeptide(L)'
;MKNARLEKLNLFQALQKLIDSKRPIRKTTQETLNYNKMYPNGVCHVGQKTYNRMIRFSDISYQLSQDEIKQRIFAQYSTLLNSFDDTIKIQFCFINYRMNGEENEEVLEYSKSMSNIEDFETMQEEYFSFLEEQRKKGNNGIVRNKYLVFSITDETYDNAVRTCLESMV
;
A
#
# COMPACT_ATOMS: atom_id res chain seq x y z
N MET A 1 -9.06 -22.80 -39.90
CA MET A 1 -9.03 -21.91 -38.71
C MET A 1 -8.49 -22.55 -37.41
N LYS A 2 -8.71 -23.85 -37.13
CA LYS A 2 -8.21 -24.50 -35.89
C LYS A 2 -6.68 -24.65 -35.83
N ASN A 3 -6.00 -24.94 -36.94
CA ASN A 3 -4.55 -25.16 -36.98
C ASN A 3 -3.73 -23.90 -36.64
N ALA A 4 -4.11 -22.74 -37.19
CA ALA A 4 -3.44 -21.46 -36.90
C ALA A 4 -3.55 -21.04 -35.41
N ARG A 5 -4.64 -21.42 -34.72
CA ARG A 5 -4.81 -21.16 -33.29
C ARG A 5 -3.92 -22.07 -32.44
N LEU A 6 -3.73 -23.32 -32.87
CA LEU A 6 -2.85 -24.29 -32.21
C LEU A 6 -1.38 -23.90 -32.37
N GLU A 7 -0.97 -23.48 -33.57
CA GLU A 7 0.37 -22.95 -33.84
C GLU A 7 0.68 -21.71 -33.00
N LYS A 8 -0.27 -20.78 -32.90
CA LYS A 8 -0.11 -19.57 -32.07
C LYS A 8 -0.01 -19.90 -30.56
N LEU A 9 -0.74 -20.90 -30.09
CA LEU A 9 -0.67 -21.39 -28.71
C LEU A 9 0.69 -22.05 -28.42
N ASN A 10 1.18 -22.87 -29.35
CA ASN A 10 2.48 -23.54 -29.24
C ASN A 10 3.63 -22.52 -29.28
N LEU A 11 3.54 -21.51 -30.14
CA LEU A 11 4.49 -20.41 -30.20
C LEU A 11 4.49 -19.62 -28.88
N PHE A 12 3.32 -19.32 -28.32
CA PHE A 12 3.22 -18.64 -27.03
C PHE A 12 3.86 -19.46 -25.90
N GLN A 13 3.61 -20.77 -25.84
CA GLN A 13 4.24 -21.64 -24.85
C GLN A 13 5.76 -21.74 -25.04
N ALA A 14 6.26 -21.79 -26.27
CA ALA A 14 7.68 -21.79 -26.56
C ALA A 14 8.36 -20.47 -26.16
N LEU A 15 7.72 -19.34 -26.45
CA LEU A 15 8.16 -18.01 -26.01
C LEU A 15 8.17 -17.90 -24.49
N GLN A 16 7.13 -18.41 -23.82
CA GLN A 16 7.04 -18.40 -22.36
C GLN A 16 8.19 -19.21 -21.73
N LYS A 17 8.47 -20.42 -22.25
CA LYS A 17 9.60 -21.25 -21.79
C LYS A 17 10.95 -20.58 -22.03
N LEU A 18 11.14 -19.88 -23.15
CA LEU A 18 12.35 -19.10 -23.43
C LEU A 18 12.53 -17.93 -22.47
N ILE A 19 11.44 -17.22 -22.14
CA ILE A 19 11.44 -16.14 -21.15
C ILE A 19 11.78 -16.70 -19.77
N ASP A 20 11.15 -17.80 -19.37
CA ASP A 20 11.37 -18.43 -18.06
C ASP A 20 12.79 -19.02 -17.93
N SER A 21 13.33 -19.59 -19.01
CA SER A 21 14.73 -20.08 -19.08
C SER A 21 15.77 -18.97 -18.89
N LYS A 22 15.47 -17.73 -19.31
CA LYS A 22 16.36 -16.58 -19.16
C LYS A 22 16.18 -15.84 -17.83
N ARG A 23 15.16 -16.18 -17.04
CA ARG A 23 14.97 -15.55 -15.73
C ARG A 23 16.01 -16.09 -14.74
N PRO A 24 16.67 -15.21 -13.96
CA PRO A 24 17.57 -15.67 -12.92
C PRO A 24 16.80 -16.55 -11.92
N ILE A 25 17.35 -17.73 -11.61
CA ILE A 25 16.79 -18.62 -10.59
C ILE A 25 17.01 -17.96 -9.24
N ARG A 26 15.92 -17.53 -8.62
CA ARG A 26 15.92 -16.89 -7.30
C ARG A 26 15.85 -17.98 -6.24
N LYS A 27 16.88 -18.10 -5.41
CA LYS A 27 17.03 -19.13 -4.37
C LYS A 27 16.49 -18.69 -3.01
N THR A 28 16.44 -17.38 -2.78
CA THR A 28 15.95 -16.79 -1.53
C THR A 28 14.71 -15.91 -1.77
N THR A 29 13.91 -15.73 -0.72
CA THR A 29 12.78 -14.79 -0.75
C THR A 29 13.26 -13.36 -1.03
N GLN A 30 14.42 -12.99 -0.51
CA GLN A 30 15.04 -11.68 -0.71
C GLN A 30 15.41 -11.45 -2.17
N GLU A 31 15.95 -12.46 -2.86
CA GLU A 31 16.20 -12.40 -4.31
C GLU A 31 14.90 -12.26 -5.12
N THR A 32 13.76 -12.63 -4.53
CA THR A 32 12.41 -12.45 -5.12
C THR A 32 11.90 -11.02 -5.03
N LEU A 33 12.46 -10.22 -4.12
CA LEU A 33 12.13 -8.81 -4.01
C LEU A 33 13.10 -8.00 -4.88
N ASN A 34 12.56 -7.03 -5.63
CA ASN A 34 13.38 -6.14 -6.45
C ASN A 34 14.01 -5.00 -5.63
N TYR A 35 14.31 -5.23 -4.35
CA TYR A 35 14.87 -4.23 -3.43
C TYR A 35 16.28 -4.63 -3.01
N ASN A 36 17.24 -3.72 -3.23
CA ASN A 36 18.65 -3.92 -2.87
C ASN A 36 18.91 -3.57 -1.40
N LYS A 37 18.30 -2.50 -0.89
CA LYS A 37 18.51 -2.02 0.49
C LYS A 37 17.32 -1.21 0.98
N MET A 38 16.92 -1.40 2.24
CA MET A 38 15.93 -0.56 2.91
C MET A 38 16.63 0.29 3.97
N TYR A 39 16.34 1.59 3.99
CA TYR A 39 16.90 2.53 4.95
C TYR A 39 15.94 2.75 6.13
N PRO A 40 16.43 3.15 7.32
CA PRO A 40 15.59 3.36 8.51
C PRO A 40 14.46 4.38 8.34
N ASN A 41 14.63 5.34 7.42
CA ASN A 41 13.62 6.35 7.10
C ASN A 41 12.51 5.84 6.14
N GLY A 42 12.53 4.55 5.78
CA GLY A 42 11.54 3.93 4.90
C GLY A 42 11.77 4.16 3.40
N VAL A 43 12.91 4.74 3.02
CA VAL A 43 13.36 4.77 1.62
C VAL A 43 13.98 3.42 1.27
N CYS A 44 13.65 2.86 0.11
CA CYS A 44 14.28 1.65 -0.40
C CYS A 44 15.07 1.96 -1.68
N HIS A 45 16.21 1.29 -1.86
CA HIS A 45 16.97 1.30 -3.10
C HIS A 45 16.56 0.10 -3.94
N VAL A 46 16.06 0.34 -5.14
CA VAL A 46 15.51 -0.69 -6.06
C VAL A 46 16.59 -1.20 -7.03
N GLY A 47 17.67 -0.43 -7.21
CA GLY A 47 18.74 -0.69 -8.18
C GLY A 47 18.81 0.42 -9.23
N GLN A 48 19.86 0.41 -10.07
CA GLN A 48 20.06 1.40 -11.16
C GLN A 48 19.92 2.87 -10.71
N LYS A 49 20.46 3.23 -9.54
CA LYS A 49 20.34 4.59 -8.96
C LYS A 49 18.88 5.03 -8.67
N THR A 50 17.93 4.09 -8.63
CA THR A 50 16.53 4.36 -8.29
C THR A 50 16.27 4.11 -6.81
N TYR A 51 15.58 5.05 -6.20
CA TYR A 51 15.11 5.00 -4.82
C TYR A 51 13.60 5.15 -4.81
N ASN A 52 12.92 4.45 -3.92
CA ASN A 52 11.49 4.59 -3.76
C ASN A 52 11.09 4.79 -2.30
N ARG A 53 9.95 5.43 -2.12
CA ARG A 53 9.33 5.61 -0.81
C ARG A 53 7.83 5.45 -0.94
N MET A 54 7.22 4.78 0.02
CA MET A 54 5.78 4.58 0.08
C MET A 54 5.24 5.28 1.32
N ILE A 55 4.18 6.07 1.14
CA ILE A 55 3.48 6.74 2.22
C ILE A 55 2.02 6.30 2.20
N ARG A 56 1.52 5.87 3.34
CA ARG A 56 0.09 5.58 3.53
C ARG A 56 -0.63 6.87 3.90
N PHE A 57 -1.76 7.14 3.26
CA PHE A 57 -2.61 8.28 3.60
C PHE A 57 -4.03 7.81 3.95
N SER A 58 -4.67 8.56 4.85
CA SER A 58 -6.05 8.32 5.27
C SER A 58 -7.04 8.94 4.30
N ASP A 59 -8.31 8.53 4.40
CA ASP A 59 -9.35 9.20 3.65
C ASP A 59 -9.58 10.63 4.18
N ILE A 60 -9.94 11.53 3.27
CA ILE A 60 -10.36 12.89 3.61
C ILE A 60 -11.80 13.07 3.10
N SER A 61 -12.68 13.57 3.96
CA SER A 61 -14.11 13.72 3.65
C SER A 61 -14.39 14.90 2.71
N TYR A 62 -13.76 14.93 1.53
CA TYR A 62 -13.81 16.07 0.61
C TYR A 62 -15.24 16.52 0.28
N GLN A 63 -16.17 15.59 0.04
CA GLN A 63 -17.57 15.92 -0.32
C GLN A 63 -18.35 16.59 0.83
N LEU A 64 -18.14 16.13 2.07
CA LEU A 64 -18.84 16.59 3.27
C LEU A 64 -18.15 17.79 3.94
N SER A 65 -16.92 18.10 3.55
CA SER A 65 -16.18 19.26 4.04
C SER A 65 -16.85 20.58 3.66
N GLN A 66 -16.60 21.61 4.48
CA GLN A 66 -16.96 23.00 4.17
C GLN A 66 -16.23 23.49 2.91
N ASP A 67 -16.79 24.49 2.24
CA ASP A 67 -16.25 24.96 0.95
C ASP A 67 -14.84 25.56 1.08
N GLU A 68 -14.54 26.25 2.19
CA GLU A 68 -13.17 26.74 2.47
C GLU A 68 -12.17 25.58 2.55
N ILE A 69 -12.54 24.48 3.23
CA ILE A 69 -11.70 23.29 3.35
C ILE A 69 -11.51 22.63 1.99
N LYS A 70 -12.57 22.53 1.17
CA LYS A 70 -12.48 22.00 -0.19
C LYS A 70 -11.51 22.80 -1.05
N GLN A 71 -11.59 24.12 -1.01
CA GLN A 71 -10.67 25.00 -1.73
C GLN A 71 -9.22 24.83 -1.26
N ARG A 72 -9.00 24.71 0.06
CA ARG A 72 -7.66 24.44 0.62
C ARG A 72 -7.11 23.10 0.15
N ILE A 73 -7.90 22.03 0.21
CA ILE A 73 -7.50 20.69 -0.26
C ILE A 73 -7.14 20.74 -1.74
N PHE A 74 -7.95 21.42 -2.56
CA PHE A 74 -7.68 21.57 -3.98
C PHE A 74 -6.37 22.33 -4.26
N ALA A 75 -6.13 23.43 -3.54
CA ALA A 75 -4.91 24.20 -3.66
C ALA A 75 -3.68 23.35 -3.27
N GLN A 76 -3.72 22.65 -2.13
CA GLN A 76 -2.65 21.76 -1.69
C GLN A 76 -2.39 20.63 -2.69
N TYR A 77 -3.44 20.02 -3.23
CA TYR A 77 -3.31 18.97 -4.24
C TYR A 77 -2.66 19.51 -5.53
N SER A 78 -3.01 20.71 -5.97
CA SER A 78 -2.36 21.35 -7.13
C SER A 78 -0.89 21.65 -6.85
N THR A 79 -0.54 22.15 -5.66
CA THR A 79 0.85 22.39 -5.27
C THR A 79 1.65 21.09 -5.26
N LEU A 80 1.07 20.01 -4.71
CA LEU A 80 1.68 18.69 -4.72
C LEU A 80 1.99 18.24 -6.16
N LEU A 81 1.01 18.30 -7.07
CA LEU A 81 1.22 17.91 -8.47
C LEU A 81 2.31 18.72 -9.17
N ASN A 82 2.46 20.00 -8.82
CA ASN A 82 3.48 20.87 -9.40
C ASN A 82 4.86 20.72 -8.74
N SER A 83 4.96 20.03 -7.60
CA SER A 83 6.24 19.80 -6.91
C SER A 83 7.11 18.74 -7.60
N PHE A 84 6.57 18.04 -8.59
CA PHE A 84 7.21 16.92 -9.25
C PHE A 84 7.94 17.36 -10.51
N ASP A 85 9.23 17.08 -10.57
CA ASP A 85 10.03 17.19 -11.79
C ASP A 85 9.95 15.91 -12.63
N ASP A 86 10.67 15.88 -13.75
CA ASP A 86 10.73 14.75 -14.68
C ASP A 86 11.51 13.54 -14.12
N THR A 87 12.21 13.69 -13.00
CA THR A 87 12.98 12.62 -12.35
C THR A 87 12.13 11.76 -11.42
N ILE A 88 10.97 12.28 -11.00
CA ILE A 88 10.07 11.64 -10.03
C ILE A 88 8.96 10.88 -10.76
N LYS A 89 8.87 9.57 -10.53
CA LYS A 89 7.75 8.73 -10.93
C LYS A 89 6.82 8.53 -9.75
N ILE A 90 5.51 8.66 -10.01
CA ILE A 90 4.48 8.62 -8.98
C ILE A 90 3.46 7.57 -9.31
N GLN A 91 3.07 6.83 -8.28
CA GLN A 91 2.02 5.84 -8.38
C GLN A 91 1.09 5.93 -7.17
N PHE A 92 -0.19 6.07 -7.45
CA PHE A 92 -1.24 5.82 -6.47
C PHE A 92 -1.55 4.33 -6.43
N CYS A 93 -1.55 3.75 -5.24
CA CYS A 93 -1.87 2.35 -5.02
C CYS A 93 -3.02 2.25 -4.02
N PHE A 94 -4.14 1.68 -4.48
CA PHE A 94 -5.32 1.45 -3.66
C PHE A 94 -5.50 -0.05 -3.50
N ILE A 95 -5.30 -0.52 -2.26
CA ILE A 95 -5.48 -1.93 -1.92
C ILE A 95 -6.77 -2.04 -1.13
N ASN A 96 -7.79 -2.57 -1.77
CA ASN A 96 -9.08 -2.85 -1.16
C ASN A 96 -9.18 -4.35 -0.93
N TYR A 97 -9.28 -4.77 0.32
CA TYR A 97 -9.46 -6.17 0.67
C TYR A 97 -10.52 -6.31 1.75
N ARG A 98 -11.18 -7.45 1.77
CA ARG A 98 -12.07 -7.82 2.87
C ARG A 98 -11.20 -8.38 3.97
N MET A 99 -11.36 -7.86 5.18
CA MET A 99 -10.87 -8.56 6.36
C MET A 99 -11.68 -9.84 6.49
N ASN A 100 -11.00 -10.99 6.49
CA ASN A 100 -11.61 -12.23 6.95
C ASN A 100 -11.88 -12.07 8.45
N GLY A 101 -13.09 -12.40 8.90
CA GLY A 101 -13.50 -12.18 10.29
C GLY A 101 -12.67 -12.95 11.30
N GLU A 102 -12.10 -14.08 10.90
CA GLU A 102 -11.46 -15.08 11.77
C GLU A 102 -10.15 -14.59 12.40
N GLU A 103 -9.24 -13.96 11.64
CA GLU A 103 -7.94 -13.48 12.19
C GLU A 103 -8.10 -12.30 13.18
N ASN A 104 -9.20 -11.55 13.10
CA ASN A 104 -9.51 -10.50 14.06
C ASN A 104 -10.29 -11.02 15.27
N GLU A 105 -11.06 -12.09 15.11
CA GLU A 105 -11.78 -12.72 16.23
C GLU A 105 -10.80 -13.27 17.26
N GLU A 106 -9.72 -13.93 16.84
CA GLU A 106 -8.67 -14.40 17.77
C GLU A 106 -8.00 -13.26 18.55
N VAL A 107 -7.70 -12.14 17.90
CA VAL A 107 -7.09 -10.96 18.56
C VAL A 107 -8.07 -10.30 19.52
N LEU A 108 -9.35 -10.21 19.15
CA LEU A 108 -10.39 -9.63 19.98
C LEU A 108 -10.70 -10.52 21.19
N GLU A 109 -10.78 -11.83 20.98
CA GLU A 109 -11.00 -12.86 22.00
C GLU A 109 -9.81 -12.93 22.97
N TYR A 110 -8.58 -12.83 22.46
CA TYR A 110 -7.38 -12.66 23.30
C TYR A 110 -7.45 -11.38 24.15
N SER A 111 -7.88 -10.26 23.57
CA SER A 111 -8.02 -8.99 24.31
C SER A 111 -9.12 -9.04 25.39
N LYS A 112 -10.20 -9.80 25.16
CA LYS A 112 -11.27 -10.06 26.14
C LYS A 112 -10.82 -10.97 27.28
N SER A 113 -9.94 -11.93 27.00
CA SER A 113 -9.43 -12.91 27.98
C SER A 113 -8.34 -12.33 28.90
N MET A 114 -7.63 -11.29 28.46
CA MET A 114 -6.50 -10.71 29.20
C MET A 114 -6.92 -9.76 30.33
N SER A 115 -8.19 -9.37 30.41
CA SER A 115 -8.72 -8.35 31.32
C SER A 115 -9.50 -8.98 32.49
N ASN A 116 -8.81 -9.76 33.33
CA ASN A 116 -9.35 -10.31 34.58
C ASN A 116 -9.48 -9.23 35.69
N ILE A 117 -10.21 -8.16 35.43
CA ILE A 117 -10.53 -7.12 36.42
C ILE A 117 -12.05 -7.13 36.59
N GLU A 118 -12.51 -7.84 37.63
CA GLU A 118 -13.93 -8.12 37.93
C GLU A 118 -14.82 -6.85 37.94
N ASP A 119 -14.25 -5.68 38.25
CA ASP A 119 -15.00 -4.41 38.34
C ASP A 119 -15.33 -3.76 36.97
N PHE A 120 -14.81 -4.28 35.85
CA PHE A 120 -15.01 -3.66 34.52
C PHE A 120 -15.62 -4.60 33.47
N GLU A 121 -16.06 -5.81 33.86
CA GLU A 121 -16.61 -6.80 32.93
C GLU A 121 -17.81 -6.27 32.14
N THR A 122 -18.78 -5.63 32.82
CA THR A 122 -19.98 -5.07 32.16
C THR A 122 -19.63 -3.95 31.17
N MET A 123 -18.71 -3.05 31.51
CA MET A 123 -18.28 -1.98 30.60
C MET A 123 -17.50 -2.52 29.40
N GLN A 124 -16.73 -3.59 29.59
CA GLN A 124 -16.02 -4.26 28.51
C GLN A 124 -17.00 -4.95 27.55
N GLU A 125 -17.97 -5.69 28.07
CA GLU A 125 -19.02 -6.32 27.26
C GLU A 125 -19.81 -5.28 26.45
N GLU A 126 -20.19 -4.16 27.06
CA GLU A 126 -20.83 -3.05 26.36
C GLU A 126 -19.91 -2.43 25.29
N TYR A 127 -18.63 -2.20 25.59
CA TYR A 127 -17.66 -1.67 24.62
C TYR A 127 -17.45 -2.60 23.43
N PHE A 128 -17.28 -3.91 23.68
CA PHE A 128 -17.10 -4.90 22.62
C PHE A 128 -18.38 -5.14 21.80
N SER A 129 -19.56 -5.13 22.44
CA SER A 129 -20.83 -5.22 21.72
C SER A 129 -21.06 -4.00 20.83
N PHE A 130 -20.68 -2.80 21.32
CA PHE A 130 -20.69 -1.58 20.52
C PHE A 130 -19.72 -1.66 19.33
N LEU A 131 -18.50 -2.18 19.53
CA LEU A 131 -17.55 -2.41 18.44
C LEU A 131 -18.09 -3.41 17.40
N GLU A 132 -18.76 -4.48 17.83
CA GLU A 132 -19.44 -5.41 16.93
C GLU A 132 -20.58 -4.76 16.16
N GLU A 133 -21.38 -3.92 16.82
CA GLU A 133 -22.48 -3.21 16.18
C GLU A 133 -21.98 -2.20 15.14
N GLN A 134 -20.91 -1.47 15.45
CA GLN A 134 -20.20 -0.61 14.50
C GLN A 134 -19.58 -1.42 13.35
N ARG A 135 -19.08 -2.63 13.61
CA ARG A 135 -18.60 -3.55 12.55
C ARG A 135 -19.73 -3.99 11.63
N LYS A 136 -20.88 -4.36 12.17
CA LYS A 136 -22.08 -4.77 11.41
C LYS A 136 -22.64 -3.61 10.58
N LYS A 137 -22.57 -2.38 11.10
CA LYS A 137 -23.02 -1.16 10.41
C LYS A 137 -21.97 -0.59 9.44
N GLY A 138 -20.69 -0.92 9.59
CA GLY A 138 -19.58 -0.29 8.88
C GLY A 138 -18.96 -1.11 7.74
N ASN A 139 -19.14 -0.62 6.50
CA ASN A 139 -18.29 -0.88 5.33
C ASN A 139 -18.05 -2.37 4.92
N ASN A 140 -18.92 -3.31 5.36
CA ASN A 140 -18.86 -4.74 5.05
C ASN A 140 -17.47 -5.39 5.26
N GLY A 141 -16.69 -4.90 6.23
CA GLY A 141 -15.33 -5.40 6.48
C GLY A 141 -14.31 -5.09 5.38
N ILE A 142 -14.59 -4.16 4.46
CA ILE A 142 -13.64 -3.76 3.41
C ILE A 142 -12.66 -2.74 3.98
N VAL A 143 -11.43 -3.18 4.21
CA VAL A 143 -10.29 -2.32 4.52
C VAL A 143 -9.74 -1.75 3.23
N ARG A 144 -9.55 -0.43 3.22
CA ARG A 144 -9.02 0.31 2.07
C ARG A 144 -7.72 0.97 2.48
N ASN A 145 -6.61 0.42 2.02
CA ASN A 145 -5.31 1.03 2.20
C ASN A 145 -4.98 1.89 0.96
N LYS A 146 -4.73 3.17 1.19
CA LYS A 146 -4.34 4.12 0.14
C LYS A 146 -2.88 4.48 0.32
N TYR A 147 -2.09 4.28 -0.73
CA TYR A 147 -0.66 4.54 -0.73
C TYR A 147 -0.28 5.47 -1.88
N LEU A 148 0.66 6.35 -1.59
CA LEU A 148 1.38 7.14 -2.57
C LEU A 148 2.81 6.64 -2.62
N VAL A 149 3.24 6.19 -3.79
CA VAL A 149 4.57 5.65 -4.03
C VAL A 149 5.33 6.62 -4.91
N PHE A 150 6.49 7.05 -4.42
CA PHE A 150 7.45 7.88 -5.12
C PHE A 150 8.60 7.00 -5.57
N SER A 151 9.08 7.19 -6.79
CA SER A 151 10.31 6.58 -7.30
C SER A 151 11.17 7.64 -7.98
N ILE A 152 12.36 7.86 -7.46
CA ILE A 152 13.28 8.92 -7.88
C ILE A 152 14.54 8.26 -8.42
N THR A 153 15.05 8.76 -9.53
CA THR A 153 16.35 8.32 -10.07
C THR A 153 17.38 9.41 -9.80
N ASP A 154 18.31 9.14 -8.88
CA ASP A 154 19.32 10.13 -8.45
C ASP A 154 20.67 9.45 -8.22
N GLU A 155 21.75 10.20 -8.42
CA GLU A 155 23.12 9.70 -8.26
C GLU A 155 23.46 9.36 -6.81
N THR A 156 22.90 10.10 -5.87
CA THR A 156 23.20 9.93 -4.44
C THR A 156 21.93 9.69 -3.62
N TYR A 157 22.08 8.89 -2.56
CA TYR A 157 20.99 8.64 -1.62
C TYR A 157 20.53 9.92 -0.93
N ASP A 158 21.47 10.79 -0.53
CA ASP A 158 21.14 12.01 0.22
C ASP A 158 20.32 12.99 -0.63
N ASN A 159 20.65 13.14 -1.93
CA ASN A 159 19.83 13.92 -2.84
C ASN A 159 18.46 13.28 -3.05
N ALA A 160 18.39 11.96 -3.28
CA ALA A 160 17.11 11.28 -3.44
C ALA A 160 16.19 11.47 -2.23
N VAL A 161 16.74 11.40 -1.01
CA VAL A 161 16.01 11.64 0.23
C VAL A 161 15.56 13.10 0.32
N ARG A 162 16.46 14.04 0.02
CA ARG A 162 16.18 15.47 0.06
C ARG A 162 15.06 15.84 -0.90
N THR A 163 15.17 15.46 -2.17
CA THR A 163 14.12 15.70 -3.18
C THR A 163 12.80 15.06 -2.74
N CYS A 164 12.83 13.83 -2.22
CA CYS A 164 11.62 13.17 -1.74
C CYS A 164 10.98 13.86 -0.52
N LEU A 165 11.76 14.59 0.31
CA LEU A 165 11.27 15.32 1.48
C LEU A 165 10.85 16.75 1.14
N GLU A 166 11.60 17.44 0.27
CA GLU A 166 11.31 18.80 -0.19
C GLU A 166 10.03 18.84 -1.02
N SER A 167 9.72 17.82 -1.83
CA SER A 167 8.44 17.73 -2.55
C SER A 167 7.21 17.49 -1.65
N MET A 168 7.40 17.31 -0.34
CA MET A 168 6.32 16.99 0.62
C MET A 168 6.00 18.12 1.61
N VAL A 169 6.77 19.21 1.61
CA VAL A 169 6.58 20.40 2.46
C VAL A 169 6.05 21.54 1.62
#